data_AF-A0A7N2R7T3-F1
#
_entry.id   AF-A0A7N2R7T3-F1
#
_cell.length_a   1.000
_cell.length_b   1.000
_cell.length_c   1.000
_cell.angle_alpha   90.00
_cell.angle_beta   90.00
_cell.angle_gamma   90.00
#
_symmetry.space_group_name_H-M   'P 1'
#
loop_
_entity.id
_entity.type
_entity.pdbx_description
1 polymer ?
#
loop_
_entity_poly.entity_id
_entity_poly.type
_entity_poly.pdbx_seq_one_letter_code
_entity_poly.pdbx_strand_id
1 'polypeptide(L)'
;MASTDGLVPITRAYLASYYDKYPFSPLSDDVSRISSQIRSSANDLLNHLPPTQDESLLVHEADREPPHKIDENMWKNREHMEETLFLLETSNWPAVLQQQSTPDDVEFATVFSQLKDKIQNTLKILEFFQHKNSDRVFDTVMTYMPQDFRGTLIRQQRERSERNKQAEVDALVNSGGSIRDRYALLWKQQMERRRQLAQLGSATGVYKTLVKYLVGVPQVLLDFLQQINDDDGPMEEQRQRYGPPLYSLTTMVISIRLFLLVLWGRFDAGNSKRQQVAVLEKAIDVYTSEFERFIKFMGKQKIEREIGKELVLYEGLSEIVPLNFLLDASLGIKDLSSLEVSAWVMKHK
;
A
#
# COMPACT_ATOMS: atom_id res chain seq x y z
N MET A 1 34.49 -1.07 6.73
CA MET A 1 33.43 -0.16 6.22
C MET A 1 33.01 -0.69 4.87
N ALA A 2 31.72 -0.94 4.63
CA ALA A 2 31.24 -1.20 3.28
C ALA A 2 31.60 0.01 2.42
N SER A 3 32.24 -0.20 1.26
CA SER A 3 32.65 0.93 0.43
C SER A 3 31.42 1.67 -0.08
N THR A 4 31.37 2.98 0.16
CA THR A 4 30.39 3.89 -0.46
C THR A 4 30.73 4.20 -1.92
N ASP A 5 31.82 3.64 -2.45
CA ASP A 5 32.23 3.81 -3.84
C ASP A 5 31.15 3.27 -4.79
N GLY A 6 30.56 4.18 -5.58
CA GLY A 6 29.56 3.85 -6.60
C GLY A 6 28.11 4.19 -6.25
N LEU A 7 27.83 4.85 -5.11
CA LEU A 7 26.50 5.42 -4.84
C LEU A 7 26.32 6.75 -5.59
N VAL A 8 25.38 6.76 -6.54
CA VAL A 8 24.99 7.94 -7.31
C VAL A 8 23.73 8.59 -6.72
N PRO A 9 23.54 9.91 -6.90
CA PRO A 9 22.31 10.59 -6.47
C PRO A 9 21.06 10.02 -7.13
N ILE A 10 20.06 9.74 -6.29
CA ILE A 10 18.75 9.24 -6.71
C ILE A 10 17.92 10.43 -7.17
N THR A 11 18.15 10.83 -8.41
CA THR A 11 17.41 11.93 -9.05
C THR A 11 16.32 11.37 -9.94
N ARG A 12 15.34 12.20 -10.27
CA ARG A 12 14.31 11.86 -11.26
C ARG A 12 14.91 11.42 -12.61
N ALA A 13 15.99 12.06 -13.06
CA ALA A 13 16.69 11.70 -14.29
C ALA A 13 17.37 10.33 -14.22
N TYR A 14 17.98 10.01 -13.07
CA TYR A 14 18.54 8.68 -12.83
C TYR A 14 17.46 7.61 -12.91
N LEU A 15 16.36 7.82 -12.19
CA LEU A 15 15.18 6.94 -12.20
C LEU A 15 14.57 6.78 -13.60
N ALA A 16 14.51 7.86 -14.38
CA ALA A 16 14.00 7.80 -15.75
C ALA A 16 14.83 6.84 -16.60
N SER A 17 16.17 7.04 -16.62
CA SER A 17 17.09 6.17 -17.36
C SER A 17 17.07 4.71 -16.88
N TYR A 18 16.76 4.52 -15.60
CA TYR A 18 16.62 3.20 -15.01
C TYR A 18 15.35 2.52 -15.50
N TYR A 19 14.19 3.18 -15.38
CA TYR A 19 12.90 2.64 -15.75
C TYR A 19 12.73 2.48 -17.26
N ASP A 20 13.51 3.17 -18.10
CA ASP A 20 13.52 2.96 -19.56
C ASP A 20 13.85 1.51 -19.93
N LYS A 21 14.60 0.80 -19.08
CA LYS A 21 14.97 -0.61 -19.26
C LYS A 21 13.84 -1.57 -18.90
N TYR A 22 12.78 -1.08 -18.29
CA TYR A 22 11.69 -1.88 -17.74
C TYR A 22 10.32 -1.30 -18.10
N PRO A 23 9.94 -1.32 -19.39
CA PRO A 23 8.61 -0.90 -19.80
C PRO A 23 7.55 -1.89 -19.30
N PHE A 24 6.44 -1.36 -18.78
CA PHE A 24 5.24 -2.17 -18.54
C PHE A 24 4.45 -2.26 -19.84
N SER A 25 4.03 -3.46 -20.22
CA SER A 25 3.11 -3.63 -21.35
C SER A 25 1.76 -2.98 -21.01
N PRO A 26 1.12 -2.26 -21.93
CA PRO A 26 -0.19 -1.67 -21.70
C PRO A 26 -1.21 -2.68 -21.17
N LEU A 27 -2.16 -2.20 -20.36
CA LEU A 27 -3.32 -2.97 -19.94
C LEU A 27 -4.13 -3.42 -21.16
N SER A 28 -4.83 -4.55 -21.02
CA SER A 28 -5.83 -4.94 -22.01
C SER A 28 -6.91 -3.85 -22.15
N ASP A 29 -7.36 -3.60 -23.38
CA ASP A 29 -8.47 -2.68 -23.67
C ASP A 29 -9.75 -3.07 -22.89
N ASP A 30 -9.88 -4.35 -22.56
CA ASP A 30 -10.95 -4.90 -21.73
C ASP A 30 -11.03 -4.22 -20.36
N VAL A 31 -9.92 -3.74 -19.77
CA VAL A 31 -9.96 -3.02 -18.49
C VAL A 31 -10.84 -1.78 -18.60
N SER A 32 -10.58 -0.93 -19.60
CA SER A 32 -11.34 0.31 -19.80
C SER A 32 -12.79 0.04 -20.21
N ARG A 33 -12.99 -0.90 -21.14
CA ARG A 33 -14.29 -1.28 -21.69
C ARG A 33 -15.20 -1.87 -20.62
N ILE A 34 -14.70 -2.83 -19.84
CA ILE A 34 -15.49 -3.51 -18.82
C ILE A 34 -15.69 -2.62 -17.59
N SER A 35 -14.71 -1.79 -17.22
CA SER A 35 -14.91 -0.79 -16.15
C SER A 35 -16.07 0.15 -16.48
N SER A 36 -16.14 0.62 -17.74
CA SER A 36 -17.25 1.46 -18.20
C SER A 36 -18.58 0.69 -18.20
N GLN A 37 -18.57 -0.56 -18.67
CA GLN A 37 -19.74 -1.43 -18.72
C GLN A 37 -20.32 -1.72 -17.33
N ILE A 38 -19.48 -2.10 -16.36
CA ILE A 38 -19.91 -2.43 -15.00
C ILE A 38 -20.36 -1.17 -14.24
N ARG A 39 -19.70 -0.02 -14.46
CA ARG A 39 -20.14 1.27 -13.92
C ARG A 39 -21.49 1.69 -14.48
N SER A 40 -21.72 1.54 -15.79
CA SER A 40 -23.02 1.80 -16.42
C SER A 40 -24.10 0.90 -15.83
N SER A 41 -23.82 -0.40 -15.69
CA SER A 41 -24.76 -1.36 -15.12
C SER A 41 -25.13 -1.01 -13.67
N ALA A 42 -24.18 -0.49 -12.88
CA ALA A 42 -24.45 0.02 -11.54
C ALA A 42 -25.36 1.26 -11.57
N ASN A 43 -25.10 2.21 -12.48
CA ASN A 43 -25.94 3.40 -12.64
C ASN A 43 -27.37 3.07 -13.07
N ASP A 44 -27.55 2.11 -13.97
CA ASP A 44 -28.88 1.66 -14.41
C ASP A 44 -29.68 1.11 -13.23
N LEU A 45 -29.04 0.32 -12.36
CA LEU A 45 -29.66 -0.18 -11.12
C LEU A 45 -30.00 0.95 -10.13
N LEU A 46 -29.12 1.94 -9.99
CA LEU A 46 -29.34 3.11 -9.12
C LEU A 46 -30.46 4.02 -9.63
N ASN A 47 -30.71 4.08 -10.93
CA ASN A 47 -31.81 4.88 -11.50
C ASN A 47 -33.20 4.32 -11.14
N HIS A 48 -33.29 3.03 -10.79
CA HIS A 48 -34.57 2.39 -10.44
C HIS A 48 -34.95 2.54 -8.96
N LEU A 49 -33.98 2.74 -8.07
CA LEU A 49 -34.20 2.87 -6.64
C LEU A 49 -33.14 3.81 -6.03
N PRO A 50 -33.54 4.83 -5.25
CA PRO A 50 -32.59 5.80 -4.70
C PRO A 50 -31.47 5.10 -3.91
N PRO A 51 -30.22 5.61 -3.99
CA PRO A 51 -29.10 5.01 -3.31
C PRO A 51 -29.26 5.09 -1.79
N THR A 52 -28.81 4.06 -1.09
CA THR A 52 -28.59 4.14 0.36
C THR A 52 -27.45 5.10 0.69
N GLN A 53 -27.25 5.42 1.97
CA GLN A 53 -26.13 6.27 2.40
C GLN A 53 -24.78 5.65 2.00
N ASP A 54 -24.61 4.35 2.19
CA ASP A 54 -23.36 3.64 1.86
C ASP A 54 -23.13 3.57 0.35
N GLU A 55 -24.19 3.30 -0.42
CA GLU A 55 -24.14 3.34 -1.89
C GLU A 55 -23.74 4.75 -2.38
N SER A 56 -24.29 5.81 -1.77
CA SER A 56 -23.97 7.19 -2.12
C SER A 56 -22.50 7.55 -1.83
N LEU A 57 -21.96 7.09 -0.71
CA LEU A 57 -20.54 7.28 -0.37
C LEU A 57 -19.62 6.58 -1.37
N LEU A 58 -19.97 5.35 -1.77
CA LEU A 58 -19.18 4.58 -2.72
C LEU A 58 -19.31 5.12 -4.16
N VAL A 59 -20.47 5.67 -4.54
CA VAL A 59 -20.63 6.41 -5.81
C VAL A 59 -19.70 7.62 -5.83
N HIS A 60 -19.72 8.45 -4.78
CA HIS A 60 -18.80 9.58 -4.70
C HIS A 60 -17.34 9.13 -4.81
N GLU A 61 -16.98 8.03 -4.14
CA GLU A 61 -15.63 7.51 -4.22
C GLU A 61 -15.25 7.02 -5.63
N ALA A 62 -16.17 6.34 -6.32
CA ALA A 62 -15.98 5.89 -7.70
C ALA A 62 -15.80 7.04 -8.70
N ASP A 63 -16.34 8.22 -8.39
CA ASP A 63 -16.23 9.42 -9.21
C ASP A 63 -14.99 10.26 -8.90
N ARG A 64 -14.20 9.88 -7.88
CA ARG A 64 -12.92 10.53 -7.55
C ARG A 64 -11.77 9.87 -8.30
N GLU A 65 -10.73 10.67 -8.56
CA GLU A 65 -9.47 10.12 -9.04
C GLU A 65 -8.85 9.18 -7.99
N PRO A 66 -8.31 8.03 -8.42
CA PRO A 66 -7.57 7.13 -7.54
C PRO A 66 -6.38 7.84 -6.88
N PRO A 67 -5.94 7.38 -5.68
CA PRO A 67 -4.76 7.93 -5.04
C PRO A 67 -3.54 7.91 -5.96
N HIS A 68 -2.83 9.03 -6.04
CA HIS A 68 -1.65 9.20 -6.91
C HIS A 68 -0.45 8.38 -6.44
N LYS A 69 -0.25 8.27 -5.12
CA LYS A 69 0.87 7.52 -4.54
C LYS A 69 0.66 6.02 -4.75
N ILE A 70 1.65 5.35 -5.34
CA ILE A 70 1.57 3.91 -5.68
C ILE A 70 1.18 3.05 -4.48
N ASP A 71 1.77 3.29 -3.31
CA ASP A 71 1.50 2.50 -2.11
C ASP A 71 0.13 2.80 -1.48
N GLU A 72 -0.28 4.07 -1.42
CA GLU A 72 -1.65 4.45 -1.03
C GLU A 72 -2.67 3.75 -1.94
N ASN A 73 -2.36 3.72 -3.22
CA ASN A 73 -3.18 3.09 -4.22
C ASN A 73 -3.21 1.55 -4.08
N MET A 74 -2.08 0.91 -3.79
CA MET A 74 -2.04 -0.52 -3.45
C MET A 74 -2.90 -0.84 -2.22
N TRP A 75 -2.82 -0.01 -1.17
CA TRP A 75 -3.70 -0.13 0.00
C TRP A 75 -5.17 0.05 -0.37
N LYS A 76 -5.47 0.95 -1.30
CA LYS A 76 -6.82 1.16 -1.81
C LYS A 76 -7.38 -0.05 -2.56
N ASN A 77 -6.57 -0.68 -3.40
CA ASN A 77 -6.96 -1.93 -4.07
C ASN A 77 -7.22 -3.03 -3.04
N ARG A 78 -6.37 -3.14 -2.02
CA ARG A 78 -6.51 -4.12 -0.94
C ARG A 78 -7.81 -3.91 -0.13
N GLU A 79 -8.13 -2.66 0.21
CA GLU A 79 -9.40 -2.27 0.84
C GLU A 79 -10.59 -2.77 0.02
N HIS A 80 -10.63 -2.43 -1.28
CA HIS A 80 -11.76 -2.81 -2.13
C HIS A 80 -11.86 -4.30 -2.44
N MET A 81 -10.73 -5.02 -2.50
CA MET A 81 -10.73 -6.48 -2.57
C MET A 81 -11.37 -7.09 -1.31
N GLU A 82 -10.97 -6.64 -0.12
CA GLU A 82 -11.51 -7.18 1.15
C GLU A 82 -12.98 -6.80 1.36
N GLU A 83 -13.39 -5.61 0.97
CA GLU A 83 -14.81 -5.20 0.98
C GLU A 83 -15.65 -6.01 -0.02
N THR A 84 -15.08 -6.32 -1.19
CA THR A 84 -15.72 -7.22 -2.16
C THR A 84 -15.82 -8.64 -1.62
N LEU A 85 -14.78 -9.15 -0.96
CA LEU A 85 -14.82 -10.45 -0.27
C LEU A 85 -15.88 -10.47 0.82
N PHE A 86 -16.00 -9.40 1.59
CA PHE A 86 -17.04 -9.26 2.60
C PHE A 86 -18.43 -9.39 1.97
N LEU A 87 -18.72 -8.71 0.86
CA LEU A 87 -20.01 -8.84 0.15
C LEU A 87 -20.23 -10.25 -0.43
N LEU A 88 -19.16 -10.94 -0.82
CA LEU A 88 -19.20 -12.30 -1.37
C LEU A 88 -19.25 -13.39 -0.29
N GLU A 89 -19.14 -13.06 1.00
CA GLU A 89 -19.38 -14.04 2.07
C GLU A 89 -20.84 -14.49 2.07
N THR A 90 -21.09 -15.80 2.19
CA THR A 90 -22.43 -16.39 2.09
C THR A 90 -23.41 -15.78 3.09
N SER A 91 -22.93 -15.40 4.29
CA SER A 91 -23.75 -14.73 5.31
C SER A 91 -24.27 -13.36 4.88
N ASN A 92 -23.61 -12.72 3.92
CA ASN A 92 -23.92 -11.39 3.41
C ASN A 92 -24.66 -11.42 2.06
N TRP A 93 -24.96 -12.61 1.53
CA TRP A 93 -25.75 -12.73 0.31
C TRP A 93 -27.21 -12.33 0.54
N PRO A 94 -27.93 -11.90 -0.51
CA PRO A 94 -29.39 -11.80 -0.50
C PRO A 94 -30.05 -13.08 0.00
N ALA A 95 -31.13 -12.97 0.76
CA ALA A 95 -31.80 -14.10 1.41
C ALA A 95 -32.22 -15.19 0.41
N VAL A 96 -32.63 -14.80 -0.81
CA VAL A 96 -33.02 -15.74 -1.88
C VAL A 96 -31.85 -16.62 -2.32
N LEU A 97 -30.63 -16.05 -2.42
CA LEU A 97 -29.42 -16.81 -2.76
C LEU A 97 -28.95 -17.71 -1.61
N GLN A 98 -29.18 -17.31 -0.36
CA GLN A 98 -28.86 -18.16 0.79
C GLN A 98 -29.75 -19.41 0.86
N GLN A 99 -31.01 -19.27 0.46
CA GLN A 99 -32.00 -20.36 0.48
C GLN A 99 -31.85 -21.33 -0.71
N GLN A 100 -31.16 -20.91 -1.78
CA GLN A 100 -30.88 -21.73 -2.98
C GLN A 100 -32.12 -22.47 -3.51
N SER A 101 -33.25 -21.77 -3.55
CA SER A 101 -34.56 -22.40 -3.78
C SER A 101 -34.82 -22.73 -5.25
N THR A 102 -34.07 -22.14 -6.19
CA THR A 102 -34.18 -22.42 -7.63
C THR A 102 -32.86 -22.93 -8.22
N PRO A 103 -32.89 -23.63 -9.37
CA PRO A 103 -31.67 -24.06 -10.06
C PRO A 103 -30.74 -22.90 -10.45
N ASP A 104 -31.31 -21.75 -10.83
CA ASP A 104 -30.54 -20.54 -11.14
C ASP A 104 -29.83 -20.00 -9.88
N ASP A 105 -30.46 -20.07 -8.69
CA ASP A 105 -29.82 -19.64 -7.43
C ASP A 105 -28.61 -20.51 -7.07
N VAL A 106 -28.69 -21.83 -7.34
CA VAL A 106 -27.57 -22.77 -7.14
C VAL A 106 -26.42 -22.47 -8.11
N GLU A 107 -26.73 -22.15 -9.37
CA GLU A 107 -25.74 -21.74 -10.37
C GLU A 107 -25.06 -20.44 -9.93
N PHE A 108 -25.83 -19.43 -9.53
CA PHE A 108 -25.29 -18.16 -9.04
C PHE A 108 -24.43 -18.33 -7.79
N ALA A 109 -24.86 -19.16 -6.83
CA ALA A 109 -24.06 -19.48 -5.65
C ALA A 109 -22.69 -20.07 -6.02
N THR A 110 -22.66 -20.95 -7.02
CA THR A 110 -21.42 -21.54 -7.54
C THR A 110 -20.52 -20.46 -8.16
N VAL A 111 -21.08 -19.58 -8.98
CA VAL A 111 -20.33 -18.47 -9.59
C VAL A 111 -19.77 -17.55 -8.51
N PHE A 112 -20.57 -17.08 -7.55
CA PHE A 112 -20.10 -16.19 -6.49
C PHE A 112 -19.01 -16.81 -5.62
N SER A 113 -19.08 -18.12 -5.34
CA SER A 113 -18.00 -18.83 -4.65
C SER A 113 -16.69 -18.79 -5.46
N GLN A 114 -16.75 -19.02 -6.77
CA GLN A 114 -15.56 -18.97 -7.63
C GLN A 114 -14.98 -17.54 -7.72
N LEU A 115 -15.84 -16.52 -7.78
CA LEU A 115 -15.43 -15.12 -7.78
C LEU A 115 -14.74 -14.73 -6.48
N LYS A 116 -15.27 -15.21 -5.34
CA LYS A 116 -14.65 -15.05 -4.03
C LYS A 116 -13.24 -15.64 -4.02
N ASP A 117 -13.08 -16.87 -4.48
CA ASP A 117 -11.77 -17.54 -4.53
C ASP A 117 -10.76 -16.77 -5.40
N LYS A 118 -11.20 -16.24 -6.56
CA LYS A 118 -10.35 -15.42 -7.43
C LYS A 118 -9.85 -14.16 -6.72
N ILE A 119 -10.76 -13.36 -6.14
CA ILE A 119 -10.38 -12.15 -5.41
C ILE A 119 -9.49 -12.48 -4.21
N GLN A 120 -9.78 -13.55 -3.48
CA GLN A 120 -8.98 -13.96 -2.32
C GLN A 120 -7.55 -14.38 -2.72
N ASN A 121 -7.40 -15.07 -3.85
CA ASN A 121 -6.08 -15.43 -4.37
C ASN A 121 -5.30 -14.20 -4.83
N THR A 122 -5.94 -13.27 -5.52
CA THR A 122 -5.29 -12.00 -5.92
C THR A 122 -4.92 -11.14 -4.72
N LEU A 123 -5.76 -11.09 -3.68
CA LEU A 123 -5.45 -10.42 -2.41
C LEU A 123 -4.20 -11.01 -1.75
N LYS A 124 -4.11 -12.35 -1.65
CA LYS A 124 -2.92 -13.02 -1.10
C LYS A 124 -1.64 -12.70 -1.87
N ILE A 125 -1.74 -12.56 -3.21
CA ILE A 125 -0.60 -12.15 -4.04
C ILE A 125 -0.16 -10.73 -3.71
N LEU A 126 -1.10 -9.80 -3.53
CA LEU A 126 -0.81 -8.43 -3.12
C LEU A 126 -0.18 -8.36 -1.72
N GLU A 127 -0.75 -9.07 -0.75
CA GLU A 127 -0.22 -9.13 0.62
C GLU A 127 1.19 -9.70 0.64
N PHE A 128 1.42 -10.79 -0.08
CA PHE A 128 2.74 -11.39 -0.22
C PHE A 128 3.73 -10.41 -0.86
N PHE A 129 3.32 -9.71 -1.92
CA PHE A 129 4.15 -8.68 -2.56
C PHE A 129 4.53 -7.57 -1.57
N GLN A 130 3.57 -7.00 -0.84
CA GLN A 130 3.82 -5.94 0.14
C GLN A 130 4.76 -6.41 1.26
N HIS A 131 4.52 -7.60 1.82
CA HIS A 131 5.36 -8.16 2.87
C HIS A 131 6.78 -8.47 2.38
N LYS A 132 6.92 -9.08 1.20
CA LYS A 132 8.25 -9.37 0.62
C LYS A 132 9.02 -8.11 0.25
N ASN A 133 8.33 -7.10 -0.25
CA ASN A 133 8.96 -5.81 -0.54
C ASN A 133 9.53 -5.19 0.76
N SER A 134 8.77 -5.23 1.85
CA SER A 134 9.20 -4.74 3.16
C SER A 134 10.45 -5.43 3.70
N ASP A 135 10.46 -6.77 3.66
CA ASP A 135 11.63 -7.52 4.13
C ASP A 135 12.87 -7.28 3.27
N ARG A 136 12.72 -7.24 1.93
CA ARG A 136 13.84 -6.95 1.02
C ARG A 136 14.41 -5.57 1.23
N VAL A 137 13.52 -4.59 1.47
CA VAL A 137 13.87 -3.21 1.80
C VAL A 137 14.73 -3.19 3.06
N PHE A 138 14.23 -3.79 4.14
CA PHE A 138 14.93 -3.88 5.40
C PHE A 138 16.29 -4.59 5.29
N ASP A 139 16.32 -5.75 4.64
CA ASP A 139 17.55 -6.53 4.46
C ASP A 139 18.61 -5.76 3.67
N THR A 140 18.20 -4.98 2.67
CA THR A 140 19.15 -4.16 1.90
C THR A 140 19.74 -3.03 2.75
N VAL A 141 18.95 -2.35 3.61
CA VAL A 141 19.51 -1.39 4.59
C VAL A 141 20.52 -2.08 5.47
N MET A 142 20.16 -3.27 5.97
CA MET A 142 21.01 -4.04 6.87
C MET A 142 22.35 -4.43 6.23
N THR A 143 22.49 -4.45 4.90
CA THR A 143 23.79 -4.68 4.24
C THR A 143 24.77 -3.51 4.42
N TYR A 144 24.26 -2.28 4.60
CA TYR A 144 25.07 -1.09 4.82
C TYR A 144 25.32 -0.80 6.32
N MET A 145 24.52 -1.43 7.19
CA MET A 145 24.64 -1.29 8.63
C MET A 145 25.84 -2.04 9.22
N PRO A 146 26.44 -1.55 10.32
CA PRO A 146 27.40 -2.34 11.10
C PRO A 146 26.78 -3.66 11.57
N GLN A 147 27.47 -4.78 11.32
CA GLN A 147 27.04 -6.13 11.74
C GLN A 147 27.36 -6.43 13.22
N ASP A 148 27.41 -5.39 14.04
CA ASP A 148 27.64 -5.50 15.47
C ASP A 148 26.31 -5.36 16.24
N PHE A 149 26.39 -5.16 17.57
CA PHE A 149 25.21 -5.05 18.43
C PHE A 149 24.19 -3.99 17.96
N ARG A 150 24.63 -2.95 17.23
CA ARG A 150 23.75 -1.91 16.69
C ARG A 150 22.77 -2.47 15.66
N GLY A 151 23.24 -3.37 14.78
CA GLY A 151 22.39 -4.04 13.80
C GLY A 151 21.34 -4.93 14.46
N THR A 152 21.70 -5.61 15.55
CA THR A 152 20.76 -6.42 16.35
C THR A 152 19.69 -5.57 17.04
N LEU A 153 20.08 -4.43 17.62
CA LEU A 153 19.14 -3.50 18.26
C LEU A 153 18.10 -2.96 17.27
N ILE A 154 18.52 -2.63 16.06
CA ILE A 154 17.65 -2.18 14.97
C ILE A 154 16.63 -3.26 14.59
N ARG A 155 17.06 -4.51 14.44
CA ARG A 155 16.15 -5.64 14.17
C ARG A 155 15.11 -5.82 15.26
N GLN A 156 15.53 -5.79 16.53
CA GLN A 156 14.61 -5.91 17.67
C GLN A 156 13.62 -4.75 17.74
N GLN A 157 14.05 -3.55 17.35
CA GLN A 157 13.22 -2.37 17.33
C GLN A 157 12.15 -2.43 16.24
N ARG A 158 12.53 -2.84 15.02
CA ARG A 158 11.58 -3.17 13.93
C ARG A 158 10.52 -4.15 14.42
N GLU A 159 10.95 -5.28 14.95
CA GLU A 159 10.03 -6.32 15.44
C GLU A 159 9.07 -5.79 16.52
N ARG A 160 9.56 -4.97 17.44
CA ARG A 160 8.71 -4.37 18.48
C ARG A 160 7.72 -3.36 17.89
N SER A 161 8.17 -2.52 16.97
CA SER A 161 7.32 -1.53 16.31
C SER A 161 6.21 -2.20 15.51
N GLU A 162 6.53 -3.22 14.72
CA GLU A 162 5.54 -3.95 13.92
C GLU A 162 4.55 -4.71 14.81
N ARG A 163 5.01 -5.31 15.92
CA ARG A 163 4.10 -5.92 16.91
C ARG A 163 3.14 -4.90 17.53
N ASN A 164 3.62 -3.71 17.87
CA ASN A 164 2.77 -2.66 18.45
C ASN A 164 1.73 -2.15 17.44
N LYS A 165 2.14 -1.90 16.19
CA LYS A 165 1.23 -1.48 15.12
C LYS A 165 0.19 -2.55 14.81
N GLN A 166 0.59 -3.82 14.78
CA GLN A 166 -0.34 -4.94 14.62
C GLN A 166 -1.33 -5.02 15.80
N ALA A 167 -0.87 -4.80 17.03
CA ALA A 167 -1.75 -4.77 18.21
C ALA A 167 -2.80 -3.64 18.14
N GLU A 168 -2.45 -2.47 17.58
CA GLU A 168 -3.43 -1.40 17.33
C GLU A 168 -4.48 -1.81 16.29
N VAL A 169 -4.06 -2.48 15.22
CA VAL A 169 -4.98 -3.01 14.20
C VAL A 169 -5.90 -4.07 14.82
N ASP A 170 -5.34 -5.01 15.59
CA ASP A 170 -6.09 -6.06 16.25
C ASP A 170 -7.09 -5.47 17.27
N ALA A 171 -6.68 -4.45 18.03
CA ALA A 171 -7.58 -3.75 18.96
C ALA A 171 -8.74 -3.07 18.22
N LEU A 172 -8.47 -2.41 17.09
CA LEU A 172 -9.51 -1.79 16.26
C LEU A 172 -10.49 -2.84 15.73
N VAL A 173 -10.00 -3.94 15.17
CA VAL A 173 -10.84 -5.02 14.66
C VAL A 173 -11.67 -5.66 15.77
N ASN A 174 -11.05 -5.96 16.92
CA ASN A 174 -11.74 -6.54 18.09
C ASN A 174 -12.80 -5.60 18.69
N SER A 175 -12.65 -4.29 18.52
CA SER A 175 -13.64 -3.29 18.92
C SER A 175 -14.81 -3.12 17.93
N GLY A 176 -14.81 -3.88 16.82
CA GLY A 176 -15.82 -3.78 15.77
C GLY A 176 -15.56 -2.70 14.72
N GLY A 177 -14.30 -2.26 14.58
CA GLY A 177 -13.91 -1.32 13.53
C GLY A 177 -14.17 -1.88 12.12
N SER A 178 -14.60 -1.01 11.22
CA SER A 178 -14.88 -1.41 9.84
C SER A 178 -13.60 -1.73 9.06
N ILE A 179 -13.74 -2.39 7.91
CA ILE A 179 -12.63 -2.62 6.98
C ILE A 179 -11.99 -1.27 6.62
N ARG A 180 -12.80 -0.27 6.28
CA ARG A 180 -12.36 1.10 6.01
C ARG A 180 -11.56 1.73 7.16
N ASP A 181 -12.00 1.55 8.41
CA ASP A 181 -11.27 2.08 9.58
C ASP A 181 -9.88 1.46 9.69
N ARG A 182 -9.77 0.14 9.45
CA ARG A 182 -8.48 -0.57 9.44
C ARG A 182 -7.56 -0.03 8.35
N TYR A 183 -8.05 0.21 7.13
CA TYR A 183 -7.21 0.78 6.06
C TYR A 183 -6.82 2.24 6.32
N ALA A 184 -7.71 3.03 6.94
CA ALA A 184 -7.37 4.37 7.39
C ALA A 184 -6.25 4.34 8.45
N LEU A 185 -6.28 3.39 9.40
CA LEU A 185 -5.23 3.21 10.39
C LEU A 185 -3.91 2.76 9.76
N LEU A 186 -3.93 1.77 8.86
CA LEU A 186 -2.73 1.30 8.15
C LEU A 186 -2.08 2.43 7.35
N TRP A 187 -2.89 3.24 6.66
CA TRP A 187 -2.39 4.40 5.94
C TRP A 187 -1.83 5.48 6.87
N LYS A 188 -2.49 5.74 8.00
CA LYS A 188 -1.98 6.66 9.02
C LYS A 188 -0.62 6.21 9.55
N GLN A 189 -0.48 4.92 9.90
CA GLN A 189 0.79 4.33 10.34
C GLN A 189 1.86 4.47 9.25
N GLN A 190 1.50 4.27 7.98
CA GLN A 190 2.41 4.44 6.84
C GLN A 190 2.89 5.90 6.68
N MET A 191 1.98 6.86 6.81
CA MET A 191 2.30 8.29 6.72
C MET A 191 3.14 8.77 7.90
N GLU A 192 2.96 8.19 9.08
CA GLU A 192 3.81 8.47 10.24
C GLU A 192 5.25 8.01 10.02
N ARG A 193 5.45 6.79 9.47
CA ARG A 193 6.77 6.29 9.05
C ARG A 193 7.45 7.26 8.08
N ARG A 194 6.71 7.73 7.06
CA ARG A 194 7.18 8.71 6.07
C ARG A 194 7.59 10.05 6.68
N ARG A 195 6.84 10.55 7.66
CA ARG A 195 7.16 11.82 8.32
C ARG A 195 8.46 11.70 9.13
N GLN A 196 8.65 10.59 9.85
CA GLN A 196 9.87 10.33 10.60
C GLN A 196 11.10 10.24 9.68
N LEU A 197 10.95 9.60 8.52
CA LEU A 197 12.00 9.53 7.49
C LEU A 197 12.35 10.89 6.88
N ALA A 198 11.36 11.70 6.53
CA ALA A 198 11.60 13.04 6.03
C ALA A 198 12.31 13.91 7.08
N GLN A 199 11.92 13.79 8.35
CA GLN A 199 12.59 14.45 9.47
C GLN A 199 14.06 14.02 9.57
N LEU A 200 14.36 12.73 9.44
CA LEU A 200 15.73 12.19 9.39
C LEU A 200 16.55 12.82 8.25
N GLY A 201 15.99 12.92 7.04
CA GLY A 201 16.66 13.54 5.89
C GLY A 201 16.90 15.04 6.06
N SER A 202 15.95 15.74 6.70
CA SER A 202 16.01 17.19 6.97
C SER A 202 16.90 17.58 8.15
N ALA A 203 17.36 16.61 8.93
CA ALA A 203 18.01 16.91 10.19
C ALA A 203 19.40 17.52 10.00
N THR A 204 19.76 18.47 10.86
CA THR A 204 20.98 19.28 10.75
C THR A 204 21.88 19.12 11.98
N GLY A 205 23.13 19.62 11.88
CA GLY A 205 24.07 19.69 13.00
C GLY A 205 24.51 18.32 13.55
N VAL A 206 24.67 18.23 14.87
CA VAL A 206 25.19 17.05 15.60
C VAL A 206 24.38 15.79 15.30
N TYR A 207 23.08 15.94 15.06
CA TYR A 207 22.21 14.82 14.74
C TYR A 207 22.51 14.18 13.37
N LYS A 208 22.72 15.01 12.33
CA LYS A 208 23.14 14.53 11.01
C LYS A 208 24.49 13.83 11.10
N THR A 209 25.38 14.35 11.92
CA THR A 209 26.68 13.74 12.23
C THR A 209 26.50 12.39 12.93
N LEU A 210 25.65 12.28 13.95
CA LEU A 210 25.40 11.01 14.63
C LEU A 210 24.81 9.95 13.70
N VAL A 211 23.81 10.28 12.87
CA VAL A 211 23.26 9.33 11.88
C VAL A 211 24.32 8.92 10.86
N LYS A 212 25.07 9.88 10.31
CA LYS A 212 26.14 9.59 9.34
C LYS A 212 27.27 8.72 9.91
N TYR A 213 27.69 8.98 11.14
CA TYR A 213 28.86 8.34 11.75
C TYR A 213 28.56 7.09 12.59
N LEU A 214 27.41 7.02 13.29
CA LEU A 214 27.02 5.85 14.09
C LEU A 214 26.32 4.78 13.25
N VAL A 215 25.53 5.18 12.26
CA VAL A 215 24.66 4.30 11.47
C VAL A 215 25.30 4.00 10.11
N GLY A 216 26.21 4.87 9.62
CA GLY A 216 26.95 4.66 8.36
C GLY A 216 26.12 4.94 7.11
N VAL A 217 25.02 5.70 7.24
CA VAL A 217 24.11 5.98 6.12
C VAL A 217 24.75 6.98 5.13
N PRO A 218 24.87 6.63 3.84
CA PRO A 218 25.39 7.51 2.80
C PRO A 218 24.56 8.79 2.63
N GLN A 219 25.22 9.93 2.37
CA GLN A 219 24.56 11.24 2.24
C GLN A 219 23.50 11.28 1.12
N VAL A 220 23.79 10.65 -0.01
CA VAL A 220 22.87 10.57 -1.17
C VAL A 220 21.53 9.91 -0.83
N LEU A 221 21.50 9.02 0.17
CA LEU A 221 20.27 8.40 0.65
C LEU A 221 19.48 9.35 1.57
N LEU A 222 20.16 10.15 2.38
CA LEU A 222 19.53 11.17 3.22
C LEU A 222 18.91 12.30 2.38
N ASP A 223 19.60 12.71 1.32
CA ASP A 223 19.10 13.74 0.39
C ASP A 223 17.84 13.25 -0.34
N PHE A 224 17.81 11.98 -0.73
CA PHE A 224 16.61 11.34 -1.28
C PHE A 224 15.47 11.28 -0.26
N LEU A 225 15.75 10.91 1.00
CA LEU A 225 14.72 10.85 2.05
C LEU A 225 14.02 12.19 2.30
N GLN A 226 14.75 13.30 2.18
CA GLN A 226 14.17 14.64 2.31
C GLN A 226 13.06 14.90 1.27
N GLN A 227 13.18 14.32 0.08
CA GLN A 227 12.28 14.51 -1.05
C GLN A 227 11.25 13.38 -1.21
N ILE A 228 11.18 12.42 -0.27
CA ILE A 228 10.36 11.20 -0.43
C ILE A 228 8.85 11.48 -0.55
N ASN A 229 8.39 12.60 0.01
CA ASN A 229 7.00 13.04 -0.06
C ASN A 229 6.79 14.22 -1.01
N ASP A 230 7.84 14.66 -1.71
CA ASP A 230 7.75 15.74 -2.68
C ASP A 230 6.98 15.24 -3.92
N ASP A 231 6.03 16.05 -4.39
CA ASP A 231 5.20 15.74 -5.55
C ASP A 231 5.97 15.95 -6.86
N ASP A 232 7.07 16.71 -6.84
CA ASP A 232 8.02 16.84 -7.94
C ASP A 232 9.32 16.04 -7.71
N GLY A 233 9.34 15.23 -6.63
CA GLY A 233 10.48 14.47 -6.20
C GLY A 233 10.84 13.31 -7.14
N PRO A 234 11.97 12.62 -6.88
CA PRO A 234 12.42 11.50 -7.70
C PRO A 234 11.34 10.41 -7.87
N MET A 235 10.55 10.15 -6.83
CA MET A 235 9.48 9.15 -6.84
C MET A 235 8.36 9.45 -7.84
N GLU A 236 8.23 10.68 -8.32
CA GLU A 236 7.24 11.04 -9.33
C GLU A 236 7.49 10.34 -10.67
N GLU A 237 8.75 9.99 -10.98
CA GLU A 237 9.06 9.22 -12.20
C GLU A 237 8.39 7.84 -12.18
N GLN A 238 8.41 7.17 -11.01
CA GLN A 238 7.75 5.88 -10.85
C GLN A 238 6.23 6.01 -11.02
N ARG A 239 5.65 7.08 -10.46
CA ARG A 239 4.21 7.36 -10.53
C ARG A 239 3.78 7.64 -11.97
N GLN A 240 4.54 8.42 -12.72
CA GLN A 240 4.23 8.72 -14.12
C GLN A 240 4.27 7.47 -15.02
N ARG A 241 5.20 6.54 -14.76
CA ARG A 241 5.36 5.34 -15.59
C ARG A 241 4.41 4.22 -15.24
N TYR A 242 4.20 3.97 -13.96
CA TYR A 242 3.47 2.79 -13.48
C TYR A 242 2.18 3.12 -12.74
N GLY A 243 1.94 4.39 -12.44
CA GLY A 243 0.69 4.89 -11.86
C GLY A 243 -0.52 4.69 -12.78
N PRO A 244 -0.51 5.16 -14.05
CA PRO A 244 -1.70 5.09 -14.90
C PRO A 244 -2.33 3.69 -15.06
N PRO A 245 -1.54 2.61 -15.24
CA PRO A 245 -2.08 1.25 -15.19
C PRO A 245 -2.74 0.92 -13.85
N LEU A 246 -2.06 1.24 -12.73
CA LEU A 246 -2.56 0.96 -11.39
C LEU A 246 -3.84 1.76 -11.07
N TYR A 247 -3.92 3.04 -11.47
CA TYR A 247 -5.09 3.89 -11.30
C TYR A 247 -6.30 3.33 -12.07
N SER A 248 -6.06 2.83 -13.29
CA SER A 248 -7.10 2.18 -14.09
C SER A 248 -7.64 0.92 -13.40
N LEU A 249 -6.75 0.08 -12.85
CA LEU A 249 -7.13 -1.11 -12.09
C LEU A 249 -7.89 -0.76 -10.80
N THR A 250 -7.51 0.33 -10.14
CA THR A 250 -8.18 0.82 -8.93
C THR A 250 -9.60 1.27 -9.23
N THR A 251 -9.77 2.02 -10.33
CA THR A 251 -11.09 2.45 -10.81
C THR A 251 -11.97 1.24 -11.10
N MET A 252 -11.39 0.20 -11.70
CA MET A 252 -12.08 -1.05 -11.99
C MET A 252 -12.56 -1.77 -10.71
N VAL A 253 -11.69 -1.94 -9.71
CA VAL A 253 -12.08 -2.63 -8.46
C VAL A 253 -13.13 -1.85 -7.65
N ILE A 254 -13.05 -0.52 -7.65
CA ILE A 254 -14.09 0.32 -7.04
C ILE A 254 -15.43 0.10 -7.77
N SER A 255 -15.41 0.07 -9.10
CA SER A 255 -16.61 -0.15 -9.91
C SER A 255 -17.18 -1.56 -9.72
N ILE A 256 -16.34 -2.58 -9.54
CA ILE A 256 -16.75 -3.96 -9.18
C ILE A 256 -17.46 -3.95 -7.83
N ARG A 257 -16.86 -3.37 -6.79
CA ARG A 257 -17.45 -3.29 -5.45
C ARG A 257 -18.79 -2.55 -5.49
N LEU A 258 -18.83 -1.40 -6.17
CA LEU A 258 -20.04 -0.59 -6.29
C LEU A 258 -21.16 -1.38 -6.97
N PHE A 259 -20.87 -2.03 -8.09
CA PHE A 259 -21.85 -2.83 -8.79
C PHE A 259 -22.36 -3.99 -7.93
N LEU A 260 -21.48 -4.71 -7.24
CA LEU A 260 -21.87 -5.81 -6.36
C LEU A 260 -22.77 -5.33 -5.21
N LEU A 261 -22.41 -4.22 -4.55
CA LEU A 261 -23.19 -3.63 -3.47
C LEU A 261 -24.61 -3.27 -3.94
N VAL A 262 -24.71 -2.55 -5.06
CA VAL A 262 -25.98 -2.10 -5.64
C VAL A 262 -26.82 -3.29 -6.13
N LEU A 263 -26.17 -4.31 -6.70
CA LEU A 263 -26.79 -5.55 -7.14
C LEU A 263 -27.41 -6.30 -5.95
N TRP A 264 -26.72 -6.38 -4.81
CA TRP A 264 -27.25 -7.02 -3.59
C TRP A 264 -28.53 -6.36 -3.10
N GLY A 265 -28.57 -5.03 -3.04
CA GLY A 265 -29.76 -4.29 -2.61
C GLY A 265 -30.97 -4.46 -3.53
N ARG A 266 -30.77 -4.96 -4.76
CA ARG A 266 -31.79 -5.04 -5.81
C ARG A 266 -31.93 -6.45 -6.40
N PHE A 267 -31.32 -7.45 -5.77
CA PHE A 267 -31.16 -8.78 -6.37
C PHE A 267 -32.52 -9.47 -6.64
N ASP A 268 -33.53 -9.19 -5.83
CA ASP A 268 -34.85 -9.81 -5.95
C ASP A 268 -35.77 -9.12 -6.96
N ALA A 269 -35.50 -7.86 -7.29
CA ALA A 269 -36.38 -7.03 -8.13
C ALA A 269 -36.04 -7.06 -9.63
N GLY A 270 -34.95 -7.72 -10.03
CA GLY A 270 -34.39 -7.63 -11.39
C GLY A 270 -34.75 -8.78 -12.33
N ASN A 271 -35.16 -8.45 -13.56
CA ASN A 271 -35.45 -9.43 -14.63
C ASN A 271 -34.19 -9.90 -15.40
N SER A 272 -33.00 -9.44 -15.03
CA SER A 272 -31.73 -9.62 -15.78
C SER A 272 -30.56 -10.16 -14.95
N LYS A 273 -30.85 -10.98 -13.92
CA LYS A 273 -29.84 -11.50 -12.97
C LYS A 273 -28.68 -12.21 -13.65
N ARG A 274 -28.95 -13.11 -14.61
CA ARG A 274 -27.90 -13.87 -15.32
C ARG A 274 -26.94 -12.95 -16.10
N GLN A 275 -27.46 -11.90 -16.76
CA GLN A 275 -26.63 -10.93 -17.46
C GLN A 275 -25.78 -10.10 -16.49
N GLN A 276 -26.35 -9.67 -15.37
CA GLN A 276 -25.66 -8.91 -14.33
C GLN A 276 -24.51 -9.72 -13.70
N VAL A 277 -24.78 -11.00 -13.38
CA VAL A 277 -23.76 -11.92 -12.86
C VAL A 277 -22.65 -12.16 -13.89
N ALA A 278 -22.98 -12.34 -15.17
CA ALA A 278 -21.99 -12.50 -16.22
C ALA A 278 -21.08 -11.26 -16.40
N VAL A 279 -21.63 -10.04 -16.24
CA VAL A 279 -20.84 -8.80 -16.28
C VAL A 279 -19.87 -8.74 -15.08
N LEU A 280 -20.33 -9.09 -13.88
CA LEU A 280 -19.48 -9.14 -12.69
C LEU A 280 -18.37 -10.17 -12.83
N GLU A 281 -18.70 -11.38 -13.30
CA GLU A 281 -17.72 -12.45 -13.52
C GLU A 281 -16.62 -11.99 -14.48
N LYS A 282 -17.01 -11.43 -15.62
CA LYS A 282 -16.06 -10.93 -16.62
C LYS A 282 -15.20 -9.79 -16.08
N ALA A 283 -15.76 -8.91 -15.23
CA ALA A 283 -15.02 -7.82 -14.62
C ALA A 283 -13.98 -8.33 -13.61
N ILE A 284 -14.36 -9.24 -12.72
CA ILE A 284 -13.44 -9.84 -11.75
C ILE A 284 -12.32 -10.62 -12.47
N ASP A 285 -12.63 -11.34 -13.54
CA ASP A 285 -11.63 -12.08 -14.31
C ASP A 285 -10.57 -11.17 -14.94
N VAL A 286 -11.02 -10.08 -15.56
CA VAL A 286 -10.10 -9.13 -16.18
C VAL A 286 -9.31 -8.38 -15.12
N TYR A 287 -9.96 -7.93 -14.04
CA TYR A 287 -9.28 -7.25 -12.95
C TYR A 287 -8.20 -8.13 -12.32
N THR A 288 -8.55 -9.34 -11.89
CA THR A 288 -7.62 -10.24 -11.19
C THR A 288 -6.44 -10.63 -12.09
N SER A 289 -6.70 -10.94 -13.37
CA SER A 289 -5.64 -11.26 -14.34
C SER A 289 -4.66 -10.10 -14.56
N GLU A 290 -5.18 -8.90 -14.81
CA GLU A 290 -4.37 -7.71 -15.09
C GLU A 290 -3.66 -7.18 -13.84
N PHE A 291 -4.32 -7.24 -12.68
CA PHE A 291 -3.72 -6.85 -11.41
C PHE A 291 -2.58 -7.81 -11.03
N GLU A 292 -2.77 -9.12 -11.17
CA GLU A 292 -1.67 -10.07 -10.98
C GLU A 292 -0.51 -9.84 -11.95
N ARG A 293 -0.79 -9.52 -13.22
CA ARG A 293 0.24 -9.18 -14.21
C ARG A 293 1.02 -7.95 -13.76
N PHE A 294 0.33 -6.92 -13.27
CA PHE A 294 0.92 -5.71 -12.73
C PHE A 294 1.79 -6.00 -11.50
N ILE A 295 1.28 -6.73 -10.50
CA ILE A 295 2.04 -7.07 -9.29
C ILE A 295 3.25 -7.95 -9.61
N LYS A 296 3.11 -8.95 -10.48
CA LYS A 296 4.22 -9.79 -10.93
C LYS A 296 5.26 -8.96 -11.65
N PHE A 297 4.86 -7.99 -12.47
CA PHE A 297 5.80 -7.06 -13.09
C PHE A 297 6.54 -6.25 -12.02
N MET A 298 5.83 -5.57 -11.14
CA MET A 298 6.42 -4.77 -10.06
C MET A 298 7.39 -5.57 -9.19
N GLY A 299 7.08 -6.84 -8.89
CA GLY A 299 7.95 -7.73 -8.10
C GLY A 299 9.06 -8.45 -8.87
N LYS A 300 8.96 -8.60 -10.20
CA LYS A 300 10.01 -9.18 -11.07
C LYS A 300 11.07 -8.19 -11.44
N GLN A 301 10.74 -6.90 -11.44
CA GLN A 301 11.73 -5.90 -11.76
C GLN A 301 12.89 -6.05 -10.78
N LYS A 302 14.08 -6.29 -11.34
CA LYS A 302 15.37 -6.05 -10.69
C LYS A 302 15.57 -4.56 -10.34
N ILE A 303 14.51 -3.75 -10.41
CA ILE A 303 14.28 -2.51 -9.67
C ILE A 303 15.08 -2.58 -8.37
N GLU A 304 14.85 -3.58 -7.54
CA GLU A 304 15.41 -3.67 -6.19
C GLU A 304 16.93 -3.91 -6.08
N ARG A 305 17.70 -4.09 -7.17
CA ARG A 305 19.19 -4.16 -7.06
C ARG A 305 19.88 -2.79 -7.16
N GLU A 306 19.22 -1.79 -7.75
CA GLU A 306 19.69 -0.40 -7.80
C GLU A 306 18.67 0.57 -7.17
N ILE A 307 17.37 0.30 -7.33
CA ILE A 307 16.27 0.78 -6.46
C ILE A 307 16.30 0.08 -5.08
N GLY A 308 17.17 -0.92 -4.93
CA GLY A 308 17.76 -1.31 -3.64
C GLY A 308 18.53 -0.18 -2.95
N LYS A 309 18.67 0.97 -3.59
CA LYS A 309 19.13 2.22 -2.98
C LYS A 309 17.96 3.20 -2.77
N GLU A 310 16.79 2.97 -3.38
CA GLU A 310 15.73 3.98 -3.57
C GLU A 310 14.39 3.65 -2.87
N LEU A 311 14.00 2.39 -2.72
CA LEU A 311 12.92 1.98 -1.79
C LEU A 311 13.44 1.51 -0.44
N VAL A 312 14.75 1.28 -0.36
CA VAL A 312 15.43 0.63 0.76
C VAL A 312 15.39 1.45 2.04
N LEU A 313 15.20 2.76 1.99
CA LEU A 313 15.03 3.56 3.20
C LEU A 313 13.60 3.56 3.77
N TYR A 314 12.61 3.04 3.03
CA TYR A 314 11.19 3.31 3.29
C TYR A 314 10.60 2.63 4.53
N GLU A 315 11.03 1.41 4.85
CA GLU A 315 10.53 0.68 6.04
C GLU A 315 11.63 0.45 7.08
N GLY A 316 12.88 0.24 6.65
CA GLY A 316 13.98 0.03 7.58
C GLY A 316 14.37 1.28 8.37
N LEU A 317 14.46 2.46 7.75
CA LEU A 317 14.96 3.65 8.45
C LEU A 317 13.89 4.39 9.27
N SER A 318 12.61 4.21 8.97
CA SER A 318 11.51 4.68 9.84
C SER A 318 11.48 3.92 11.16
N GLU A 319 11.98 2.68 11.18
CA GLU A 319 11.99 1.81 12.36
C GLU A 319 13.31 1.86 13.13
N ILE A 320 14.37 2.40 12.51
CA ILE A 320 15.70 2.60 13.13
C ILE A 320 15.72 3.79 14.10
N VAL A 321 14.77 4.72 14.06
CA VAL A 321 14.89 5.98 14.82
C VAL A 321 13.59 6.52 15.44
N PRO A 322 13.16 6.01 16.59
CA PRO A 322 12.82 6.90 17.69
C PRO A 322 14.14 7.32 18.36
N LEU A 323 14.51 8.59 18.13
CA LEU A 323 15.68 9.29 18.70
C LEU A 323 16.00 8.95 20.15
N ASN A 324 14.95 8.78 20.96
CA ASN A 324 15.06 8.52 22.38
C ASN A 324 15.92 7.29 22.66
N PHE A 325 15.91 6.29 21.78
CA PHE A 325 16.65 5.06 21.99
C PHE A 325 18.16 5.19 21.70
N LEU A 326 18.57 5.95 20.68
CA LEU A 326 19.99 6.18 20.38
C LEU A 326 20.64 7.16 21.38
N LEU A 327 19.86 8.11 21.92
CA LEU A 327 20.29 8.98 23.02
C LEU A 327 20.37 8.22 24.35
N ASP A 328 19.39 7.36 24.66
CA ASP A 328 19.41 6.49 25.84
C ASP A 328 20.56 5.47 25.77
N ALA A 329 20.79 4.85 24.60
CA ALA A 329 21.78 3.78 24.44
C ALA A 329 23.23 4.28 24.28
N SER A 330 23.46 5.52 23.81
CA SER A 330 24.83 6.06 23.66
C SER A 330 25.26 7.02 24.78
N LEU A 331 24.32 7.67 25.48
CA LEU A 331 24.64 8.70 26.48
C LEU A 331 23.97 8.49 27.84
N GLY A 332 22.97 7.60 27.98
CA GLY A 332 22.26 7.41 29.24
C GLY A 332 21.53 8.66 29.75
N ILE A 333 21.16 9.58 28.84
CA ILE A 333 20.52 10.86 29.19
C ILE A 333 19.01 10.74 28.99
N LYS A 334 18.27 10.72 30.10
CA LYS A 334 16.80 10.58 30.14
C LYS A 334 16.02 11.89 29.94
N ASP A 335 16.67 13.04 29.85
CA ASP A 335 15.99 14.34 29.88
C ASP A 335 16.66 15.39 28.97
N LEU A 336 15.89 15.92 28.01
CA LEU A 336 16.33 16.88 26.99
C LEU A 336 16.64 18.28 27.58
N SER A 337 16.25 18.56 28.82
CA SER A 337 16.57 19.80 29.54
C SER A 337 18.06 19.91 29.94
N SER A 338 18.83 18.82 29.84
CA SER A 338 20.24 18.75 30.25
C SER A 338 21.26 19.07 29.13
N LEU A 339 20.81 19.28 27.89
CA LEU A 339 21.68 19.51 26.73
C LEU A 339 22.38 20.87 26.71
N GLU A 340 21.86 21.89 27.40
CA GLU A 340 22.52 23.21 27.48
C GLU A 340 23.80 23.18 28.33
N VAL A 341 23.89 22.28 29.31
CA VAL A 341 25.06 22.16 30.20
C VAL A 341 26.22 21.45 29.50
N SER A 342 25.92 20.54 28.58
CA SER A 342 26.93 19.71 27.90
C SER A 342 27.68 20.46 26.79
N ALA A 343 27.04 21.46 26.16
CA ALA A 343 27.66 22.31 25.16
C ALA A 343 28.72 23.27 25.74
N TRP A 344 28.64 23.58 27.03
CA TRP A 344 29.61 24.45 27.72
C TRP A 344 30.97 23.76 27.97
N VAL A 345 30.96 22.46 28.26
CA VAL A 345 32.16 21.67 28.59
C VAL A 345 33.05 21.39 27.36
N MET A 346 32.47 21.29 26.16
CA MET A 346 33.25 21.11 24.93
C MET A 346 33.91 22.39 24.39
N LYS A 347 33.60 23.57 24.96
CA LYS A 347 34.17 24.86 24.51
C LYS A 347 35.45 25.26 25.25
N HIS A 348 35.88 24.50 26.27
CA HIS A 348 37.04 24.83 27.13
C HIS A 348 37.98 23.65 27.38
N LYS A 349 38.22 22.80 26.37
CA LYS A 349 39.34 21.86 26.35
C LYS A 349 40.13 21.97 25.07
#